data_AF-A0AAV9S0H8-F1
#
_entry.id   AF-A0AAV9S0H8-F1
#
_cell.length_a   1.000
_cell.length_b   1.000
_cell.length_c   1.000
_cell.angle_alpha   90.00
_cell.angle_beta   90.00
_cell.angle_gamma   90.00
#
_symmetry.space_group_name_H-M   'P 1'
#
loop_
_entity.id
_entity.type
_entity.pdbx_description
1 polymer ?
#
loop_
_entity_poly.entity_id
_entity_poly.type
_entity_poly.pdbx_seq_one_letter_code
_entity_poly.pdbx_strand_id
1 'polypeptide(L)'
;MVDMMAGRLWMQLHRKSEGMFCCGPAPVKAILNGDTDLKYDVPFIFAEFNADRDTWLINEDGSKVKIESDTKIVGQYISTKATGSNQRMDITNFYKHTEGSKLERSVFRYALAKLENKSGGEHLGPMGSPQLLIHFEKVFNEARVNQEMTVEVAFVNPVSKILRDCTLTPSGMGLLHCEEITKLPDLMPNNRVCVKLIIVPHKSGERTLLVGFDCASYKDIKTS
;
A
#
# COMPACT_ATOMS: atom_id res chain seq x y z
N MET A 1 -3.34 2.22 0.16
CA MET A 1 -3.25 1.49 -1.13
C MET A 1 -2.67 0.13 -0.80
N VAL A 2 -3.39 -0.96 -1.06
CA VAL A 2 -2.90 -2.32 -0.81
C VAL A 2 -2.08 -2.71 -2.03
N ASP A 3 -0.76 -2.80 -1.90
CA ASP A 3 0.13 -3.24 -2.98
C ASP A 3 0.54 -4.70 -2.73
N MET A 4 0.19 -5.58 -3.66
CA MET A 4 0.60 -6.98 -3.68
C MET A 4 1.77 -7.14 -4.64
N MET A 5 3.00 -7.01 -4.13
CA MET A 5 4.18 -7.51 -4.85
C MET A 5 4.49 -8.95 -4.42
N ALA A 6 4.61 -9.83 -5.40
CA ALA A 6 5.13 -11.20 -5.27
C ALA A 6 4.36 -12.12 -4.28
N GLY A 7 3.04 -12.19 -4.41
CA GLY A 7 2.23 -13.19 -3.69
C GLY A 7 2.13 -12.98 -2.17
N ARG A 8 2.47 -11.79 -1.68
CA ARG A 8 2.24 -11.39 -0.29
C ARG A 8 1.35 -10.15 -0.26
N LEU A 9 0.27 -10.24 0.51
CA LEU A 9 -0.61 -9.13 0.85
C LEU A 9 0.13 -8.24 1.85
N TRP A 10 0.62 -7.08 1.42
CA TRP A 10 1.03 -6.04 2.37
C TRP A 10 -0.19 -5.21 2.75
N MET A 11 -0.93 -5.68 3.77
CA MET A 11 -1.84 -4.83 4.53
C MET A 11 -1.03 -4.06 5.57
N GLN A 12 -1.23 -2.74 5.66
CA GLN A 12 -0.71 -1.96 6.78
C GLN A 12 -1.52 -2.37 8.03
N LEU A 13 -0.94 -3.24 8.87
CA LEU A 13 -1.62 -3.90 9.99
C LEU A 13 -1.88 -2.92 11.14
N HIS A 14 -3.13 -2.85 11.61
CA HIS A 14 -3.51 -2.01 12.75
C HIS A 14 -3.95 -2.77 14.00
N ARG A 15 -3.97 -4.13 14.01
CA ARG A 15 -4.36 -4.93 15.19
C ARG A 15 -3.30 -5.97 15.56
N LYS A 16 -3.01 -6.07 16.87
CA LYS A 16 -2.10 -7.06 17.46
C LYS A 16 -2.86 -8.37 17.74
N SER A 17 -2.32 -9.50 17.30
CA SER A 17 -2.63 -10.82 17.84
C SER A 17 -1.41 -11.30 18.61
N GLU A 18 -1.56 -11.61 19.91
CA GLU A 18 -0.47 -12.12 20.77
C GLU A 18 0.83 -11.28 20.75
N GLY A 19 0.71 -9.97 20.52
CA GLY A 19 1.88 -9.06 20.48
C GLY A 19 2.60 -8.97 19.14
N MET A 20 2.18 -9.73 18.12
CA MET A 20 2.66 -9.63 16.74
C MET A 20 1.58 -9.08 15.79
N PHE A 21 1.99 -8.27 14.81
CA PHE A 21 1.13 -7.81 13.73
C PHE A 21 1.08 -8.89 12.65
N CYS A 22 -0.01 -9.65 12.58
CA CYS A 22 -0.27 -10.67 11.56
C CYS A 22 -1.78 -10.71 11.24
N CYS A 23 -2.15 -11.11 10.02
CA CYS A 23 -3.53 -11.42 9.65
C CYS A 23 -3.55 -12.69 8.78
N GLY A 24 -4.45 -13.62 9.08
CA GLY A 24 -4.72 -14.81 8.27
C GLY A 24 -3.93 -16.07 8.65
N PRO A 25 -4.03 -17.14 7.83
CA PRO A 25 -4.70 -17.19 6.54
C PRO A 25 -6.23 -17.08 6.65
N ALA A 26 -6.81 -16.22 5.82
CA ALA A 26 -8.25 -16.06 5.68
C ALA A 26 -8.68 -16.51 4.27
N PRO A 27 -9.59 -17.47 4.13
CA PRO A 27 -10.04 -17.91 2.82
C PRO A 27 -10.74 -16.78 2.06
N VAL A 28 -10.26 -16.45 0.86
CA VAL A 28 -10.89 -15.44 -0.02
C VAL A 28 -12.37 -15.75 -0.25
N LYS A 29 -12.74 -17.03 -0.34
CA LYS A 29 -14.13 -17.46 -0.48
C LYS A 29 -14.99 -17.18 0.76
N ALA A 30 -14.41 -17.29 1.96
CA ALA A 30 -15.09 -16.94 3.20
C ALA A 30 -15.36 -15.43 3.26
N ILE A 31 -14.41 -14.63 2.81
CA ILE A 31 -14.57 -13.17 2.70
C ILE A 31 -15.68 -12.84 1.68
N LEU A 32 -15.64 -13.43 0.48
CA LEU A 32 -16.65 -13.20 -0.55
C LEU A 32 -18.07 -13.55 -0.10
N ASN A 33 -18.22 -14.65 0.65
CA ASN A 33 -19.51 -15.16 1.09
C ASN A 33 -19.99 -14.58 2.44
N GLY A 34 -19.16 -13.80 3.15
CA GLY A 34 -19.49 -13.26 4.46
C GLY A 34 -19.42 -14.28 5.61
N ASP A 35 -18.62 -15.34 5.49
CA ASP A 35 -18.43 -16.37 6.52
C ASP A 35 -17.48 -15.91 7.64
N THR A 36 -17.88 -14.83 8.34
CA THR A 36 -17.08 -14.13 9.36
C THR A 36 -16.84 -14.92 10.64
N ASP A 37 -17.50 -16.04 10.85
CA ASP A 37 -17.29 -16.95 11.99
C ASP A 37 -16.03 -17.83 11.82
N LEU A 38 -15.47 -17.90 10.62
CA LEU A 38 -14.27 -18.68 10.34
C LEU A 38 -12.99 -18.03 10.85
N LYS A 39 -12.04 -18.86 11.28
CA LYS A 39 -10.66 -18.45 11.54
C LYS A 39 -9.86 -18.43 10.22
N TYR A 40 -8.83 -17.60 10.08
CA TYR A 40 -8.36 -16.56 11.00
C TYR A 40 -8.71 -15.17 10.45
N ASP A 41 -9.08 -14.24 11.34
CA ASP A 41 -9.28 -12.82 11.02
C ASP A 41 -10.29 -12.49 9.91
N VAL A 42 -11.18 -13.43 9.55
CA VAL A 42 -12.20 -13.23 8.51
C VAL A 42 -13.11 -12.01 8.79
N PRO A 43 -13.59 -11.75 10.03
CA PRO A 43 -14.30 -10.51 10.36
C PRO A 43 -13.58 -9.24 9.96
N PHE A 44 -12.29 -9.18 10.28
CA PHE A 44 -11.46 -7.99 10.13
C PHE A 44 -11.20 -7.74 8.65
N ILE A 45 -10.80 -8.79 7.93
CA ILE A 45 -10.51 -8.70 6.49
C ILE A 45 -11.81 -8.45 5.70
N PHE A 46 -12.94 -9.01 6.13
CA PHE A 46 -14.25 -8.71 5.53
C PHE A 46 -14.60 -7.23 5.64
N ALA A 47 -14.35 -6.61 6.79
CA ALA A 47 -14.61 -5.19 7.03
C ALA A 47 -13.73 -4.27 6.16
N GLU A 48 -12.46 -4.63 5.89
CA GLU A 48 -11.59 -3.82 5.02
C GLU A 48 -12.13 -3.65 3.59
N PHE A 49 -12.97 -4.58 3.14
CA PHE A 49 -13.54 -4.54 1.79
C PHE A 49 -15.03 -4.18 1.74
N ASN A 50 -15.77 -4.39 2.83
CA ASN A 50 -17.24 -4.27 2.83
C ASN A 50 -17.78 -3.30 3.88
N ALA A 51 -16.96 -2.65 4.71
CA ALA A 51 -17.47 -1.74 5.73
C ALA A 51 -18.24 -0.55 5.13
N ASP A 52 -19.39 -0.22 5.72
CA ASP A 52 -20.11 1.02 5.42
C ASP A 52 -19.39 2.19 6.12
N ARG A 53 -19.19 3.31 5.41
CA ARG A 53 -18.69 4.56 6.00
C ARG A 53 -19.86 5.43 6.44
N ASP A 54 -20.10 5.48 7.74
CA ASP A 54 -21.09 6.37 8.33
C ASP A 54 -20.45 7.68 8.82
N THR A 55 -20.95 8.81 8.34
CA THR A 55 -20.54 10.14 8.80
C THR A 55 -21.54 10.66 9.84
N TRP A 56 -21.03 11.06 11.01
CA TRP A 56 -21.82 11.58 12.12
C TRP A 56 -21.41 13.03 12.42
N LEU A 57 -22.41 13.91 12.57
CA LEU A 57 -22.25 15.22 13.18
C LEU A 57 -22.33 15.07 14.69
N ILE A 58 -21.31 15.55 15.40
CA ILE A 58 -21.28 15.57 16.86
C ILE A 58 -21.61 17.01 17.29
N ASN A 59 -22.74 17.17 17.98
CA ASN A 59 -23.19 18.45 18.50
C ASN A 59 -22.42 18.82 19.77
N GLU A 60 -22.49 20.09 20.19
CA GLU A 60 -21.83 20.58 21.41
C GLU A 60 -22.32 19.91 22.69
N ASP A 61 -23.56 19.40 22.69
CA ASP A 61 -24.15 18.63 23.79
C ASP A 61 -23.70 17.15 23.81
N GLY A 62 -22.84 16.75 22.87
CA GLY A 62 -22.37 15.37 22.71
C GLY A 62 -23.33 14.44 21.96
N SER A 63 -24.51 14.92 21.56
CA SER A 63 -25.44 14.14 20.73
C SER A 63 -24.86 13.91 19.34
N LYS A 64 -25.19 12.76 18.74
CA LYS A 64 -24.71 12.35 17.42
C LYS A 64 -25.86 12.30 16.44
N VAL A 65 -25.74 13.03 15.34
CA VAL A 65 -26.69 12.99 14.22
C VAL A 65 -26.01 12.34 13.03
N LYS A 66 -26.60 11.27 12.51
CA LYS A 66 -26.10 10.63 11.29
C LYS A 66 -26.40 11.53 10.10
N ILE A 67 -25.36 11.95 9.38
CA ILE A 67 -25.51 12.87 8.24
C ILE A 67 -25.33 12.18 6.89
N GLU A 68 -24.58 11.09 6.83
CA GLU A 68 -24.35 10.35 5.59
C GLU A 68 -24.01 8.88 5.85
N SER A 69 -24.37 8.02 4.90
CA SER A 69 -23.86 6.64 4.79
C SER A 69 -23.39 6.39 3.38
N ASP A 70 -22.13 5.99 3.24
CA ASP A 70 -21.53 5.59 1.98
C ASP A 70 -21.14 4.11 2.05
N THR A 71 -21.87 3.27 1.32
CA THR A 71 -21.63 1.82 1.28
C THR A 71 -20.62 1.41 0.21
N LYS A 72 -20.17 2.35 -0.64
CA LYS A 72 -19.44 2.03 -1.88
C LYS A 72 -17.96 2.39 -1.81
N ILE A 73 -17.57 3.27 -0.89
CA ILE A 73 -16.20 3.82 -0.86
C ILE A 73 -15.14 2.82 -0.40
N VAL A 74 -15.52 1.81 0.38
CA VAL A 74 -14.60 0.84 0.97
C VAL A 74 -14.34 -0.33 0.00
N GLY A 75 -13.11 -0.86 0.00
CA GLY A 75 -12.75 -2.05 -0.78
C GLY A 75 -12.77 -1.88 -2.30
N GLN A 76 -12.49 -0.68 -2.81
CA GLN A 76 -12.44 -0.44 -4.25
C GLN A 76 -11.10 -0.89 -4.84
N TYR A 77 -11.15 -1.33 -6.11
CA TYR A 77 -9.96 -1.56 -6.95
C TYR A 77 -8.93 -2.52 -6.33
N ILE A 78 -9.37 -3.59 -5.69
CA ILE A 78 -8.48 -4.62 -5.14
C ILE A 78 -7.66 -5.20 -6.29
N SER A 79 -6.34 -5.16 -6.19
CA SER A 79 -5.45 -5.38 -7.33
C SER A 79 -4.31 -6.33 -6.99
N THR A 80 -3.88 -7.07 -8.00
CA THR A 80 -2.60 -7.80 -8.00
C THR A 80 -1.83 -7.46 -9.27
N LYS A 81 -0.51 -7.67 -9.25
CA LYS A 81 0.30 -7.66 -10.47
C LYS A 81 -0.08 -8.84 -11.37
N ALA A 82 -0.23 -8.61 -12.68
CA ALA A 82 -0.47 -9.66 -13.66
C ALA A 82 0.75 -10.59 -13.79
N THR A 83 0.52 -11.87 -14.09
CA THR A 83 1.63 -12.81 -14.29
C THR A 83 2.44 -12.42 -15.52
N GLY A 84 3.74 -12.23 -15.36
CA GLY A 84 4.65 -11.89 -16.46
C GLY A 84 4.62 -10.43 -16.94
N SER A 85 3.91 -9.52 -16.28
CA SER A 85 3.96 -8.08 -16.61
C SER A 85 3.69 -7.20 -15.40
N ASN A 86 3.97 -5.89 -15.49
CA ASN A 86 3.64 -4.91 -14.44
C ASN A 86 2.19 -4.38 -14.56
N GLN A 87 1.34 -5.01 -15.38
CA GLN A 87 -0.04 -4.57 -15.54
C GLN A 87 -0.86 -4.86 -14.27
N ARG A 88 -1.70 -3.90 -13.90
CA ARG A 88 -2.68 -4.04 -12.83
C ARG A 88 -3.74 -5.07 -13.25
N MET A 89 -3.91 -6.13 -12.47
CA MET A 89 -5.02 -7.07 -12.57
C MET A 89 -6.01 -6.79 -11.43
N ASP A 90 -7.23 -6.38 -11.78
CA ASP A 90 -8.31 -6.15 -10.83
C ASP A 90 -8.90 -7.50 -10.37
N ILE A 91 -8.89 -7.72 -9.06
CA ILE A 91 -9.40 -8.92 -8.39
C ILE A 91 -10.53 -8.61 -7.41
N THR A 92 -11.16 -7.44 -7.52
CA THR A 92 -12.23 -6.99 -6.60
C THR A 92 -13.36 -8.02 -6.47
N ASN A 93 -13.77 -8.61 -7.60
CA ASN A 93 -14.86 -9.60 -7.66
C ASN A 93 -14.55 -10.93 -6.95
N PHE A 94 -13.30 -11.15 -6.52
CA PHE A 94 -12.95 -12.31 -5.71
C PHE A 94 -13.20 -12.08 -4.21
N TYR A 95 -13.27 -10.82 -3.77
CA TYR A 95 -13.40 -10.46 -2.35
C TYR A 95 -14.76 -9.86 -2.00
N LYS A 96 -15.46 -9.26 -2.97
CA LYS A 96 -16.80 -8.70 -2.78
C LYS A 96 -17.66 -8.88 -4.02
N HIS A 97 -18.97 -8.94 -3.79
CA HIS A 97 -19.95 -8.90 -4.87
C HIS A 97 -20.06 -7.48 -5.44
N THR A 98 -20.63 -7.35 -6.63
CA THR A 98 -20.81 -6.06 -7.29
C THR A 98 -21.60 -5.10 -6.41
N GLU A 99 -21.04 -3.92 -6.19
CA GLU A 99 -21.62 -2.85 -5.39
C GLU A 99 -23.05 -2.50 -5.80
N GLY A 100 -23.95 -2.41 -4.81
CA GLY A 100 -25.37 -2.13 -5.04
C GLY A 100 -26.19 -3.32 -5.58
N SER A 101 -25.59 -4.50 -5.75
CA SER A 101 -26.34 -5.71 -6.09
C SER A 101 -27.12 -6.24 -4.87
N LYS A 102 -28.25 -6.93 -5.12
CA LYS A 102 -29.00 -7.59 -4.04
C LYS A 102 -28.17 -8.63 -3.29
N LEU A 103 -27.25 -9.29 -4.01
CA LEU A 103 -26.38 -10.32 -3.46
C LEU A 103 -25.37 -9.71 -2.48
N GLU A 104 -24.72 -8.61 -2.85
CA GLU A 104 -23.81 -7.85 -1.98
C GLU A 104 -24.49 -7.52 -0.64
N ARG A 105 -25.66 -6.87 -0.67
CA ARG A 105 -26.34 -6.51 0.57
C ARG A 105 -26.86 -7.71 1.37
N SER A 106 -27.21 -8.81 0.72
CA SER A 106 -27.60 -10.05 1.41
C SER A 106 -26.43 -10.68 2.15
N VAL A 107 -25.25 -10.71 1.53
CA VAL A 107 -24.01 -11.22 2.14
C VAL A 107 -23.56 -10.31 3.28
N PHE A 108 -23.65 -8.98 3.12
CA PHE A 108 -23.33 -8.04 4.19
C PHE A 108 -24.18 -8.26 5.44
N ARG A 109 -25.50 -8.45 5.29
CA ARG A 109 -26.41 -8.75 6.41
C ARG A 109 -26.10 -10.10 7.06
N TYR A 110 -25.79 -11.10 6.25
CA TYR A 110 -25.39 -12.42 6.74
C TYR A 110 -24.10 -12.36 7.57
N ALA A 111 -23.09 -11.62 7.08
CA ALA A 111 -21.84 -11.39 7.79
C ALA A 111 -22.05 -10.68 9.13
N LEU A 112 -22.89 -9.65 9.18
CA LEU A 112 -23.24 -8.95 10.43
C LEU A 112 -23.93 -9.88 11.43
N ALA A 113 -24.91 -10.67 10.99
CA ALA A 113 -25.61 -11.62 11.86
C ALA A 113 -24.65 -12.65 12.50
N LYS A 114 -23.57 -13.02 11.79
CA LYS A 114 -22.51 -13.89 12.32
C LYS A 114 -21.61 -13.19 13.34
N LEU A 115 -21.42 -11.87 13.23
CA LEU A 115 -20.61 -11.06 14.15
C LEU A 115 -21.34 -10.72 15.45
N GLU A 116 -22.66 -10.57 15.41
CA GLU A 116 -23.48 -10.28 16.61
C GLU A 116 -23.37 -11.37 17.70
N ASN A 117 -22.81 -12.55 17.37
CA ASN A 117 -22.51 -13.62 18.33
C ASN A 117 -21.14 -13.50 19.03
N LYS A 118 -20.29 -12.52 18.70
CA LYS A 118 -18.99 -12.25 19.36
C LYS A 118 -18.64 -10.75 19.30
N SER A 119 -18.79 -10.04 20.41
CA SER A 119 -18.60 -8.58 20.48
C SER A 119 -17.12 -8.12 20.55
N GLY A 120 -16.82 -7.03 19.83
CA GLY A 120 -15.69 -6.13 20.09
C GLY A 120 -14.99 -5.56 18.84
N GLY A 121 -15.32 -4.31 18.45
CA GLY A 121 -14.64 -3.58 17.36
C GLY A 121 -14.36 -2.10 17.71
N GLU A 122 -13.17 -1.62 17.34
CA GLU A 122 -12.67 -0.23 17.48
C GLU A 122 -12.23 0.35 16.11
N HIS A 123 -12.12 1.68 16.04
CA HIS A 123 -12.17 2.55 14.84
C HIS A 123 -10.79 3.02 14.34
N LEU A 124 -10.60 3.21 13.02
CA LEU A 124 -9.39 3.75 12.39
C LEU A 124 -9.73 4.72 11.25
N GLY A 125 -9.08 5.89 11.22
CA GLY A 125 -9.25 6.92 10.19
C GLY A 125 -8.07 6.97 9.19
N PRO A 126 -8.25 7.53 7.98
CA PRO A 126 -7.19 7.65 6.98
C PRO A 126 -6.49 9.02 7.00
N MET A 127 -5.18 9.04 6.76
CA MET A 127 -4.38 10.24 6.46
C MET A 127 -3.88 10.15 5.01
N GLY A 128 -4.20 11.14 4.20
CA GLY A 128 -3.68 11.27 2.83
C GLY A 128 -2.23 11.75 2.81
N SER A 129 -1.38 11.07 2.04
CA SER A 129 0.02 11.44 1.81
C SER A 129 0.16 12.30 0.54
N PRO A 130 0.95 13.38 0.54
CA PRO A 130 1.29 14.10 -0.68
C PRO A 130 2.13 13.20 -1.62
N GLN A 131 1.86 13.28 -2.92
CA GLN A 131 2.63 12.56 -3.94
C GLN A 131 3.98 13.24 -4.14
N LEU A 132 5.02 12.65 -3.54
CA LEU A 132 6.41 12.98 -3.82
C LEU A 132 6.89 12.05 -4.93
N LEU A 133 7.40 12.58 -6.03
CA LEU A 133 7.77 11.80 -7.22
C LEU A 133 9.30 11.76 -7.38
N ILE A 134 9.86 10.56 -7.45
CA ILE A 134 11.25 10.30 -7.85
C ILE A 134 11.22 9.84 -9.31
N HIS A 135 12.13 10.35 -10.15
CA HIS A 135 12.19 9.97 -11.56
C HIS A 135 13.61 9.55 -11.99
N PHE A 136 13.69 8.52 -12.83
CA PHE A 136 14.91 8.11 -13.49
C PHE A 136 15.14 9.00 -14.71
N GLU A 137 16.33 9.59 -14.83
CA GLU A 137 16.64 10.50 -15.93
C GLU A 137 17.44 9.86 -17.04
N LYS A 138 18.51 9.15 -16.68
CA LYS A 138 19.46 8.61 -17.64
C LYS A 138 20.03 7.28 -17.16
N VAL A 139 20.22 6.38 -18.12
CA VAL A 139 20.99 5.16 -17.94
C VAL A 139 22.20 5.25 -18.85
N PHE A 140 23.38 5.09 -18.27
CA PHE A 140 24.65 5.08 -18.98
C PHE A 140 25.23 3.67 -18.96
N ASN A 141 25.82 3.28 -20.10
CA ASN A 141 26.28 1.94 -20.42
C ASN A 141 25.12 0.92 -20.54
N GLU A 142 25.30 -0.07 -21.40
CA GLU A 142 24.34 -1.17 -21.52
C GLU A 142 24.37 -2.05 -20.26
N ALA A 143 23.20 -2.47 -19.79
CA ALA A 143 23.09 -3.40 -18.67
C ALA A 143 23.62 -4.79 -19.08
N ARG A 144 24.81 -5.14 -18.59
CA ARG A 144 25.47 -6.43 -18.85
C ARG A 144 25.91 -7.06 -17.54
N VAL A 145 25.78 -8.38 -17.45
CA VAL A 145 26.15 -9.12 -16.24
C VAL A 145 27.64 -8.96 -15.97
N ASN A 146 27.97 -8.65 -14.71
CA ASN A 146 29.30 -8.35 -14.18
C ASN A 146 29.99 -7.14 -14.85
N GLN A 147 29.21 -6.21 -15.41
CA GLN A 147 29.72 -4.94 -15.93
C GLN A 147 29.05 -3.75 -15.25
N GLU A 148 29.81 -2.69 -15.02
CA GLU A 148 29.30 -1.46 -14.40
C GLU A 148 28.37 -0.70 -15.35
N MET A 149 27.20 -0.37 -14.84
CA MET A 149 26.29 0.61 -15.44
C MET A 149 26.01 1.73 -14.45
N THR A 150 25.66 2.91 -14.95
CA THR A 150 25.32 4.06 -14.11
C THR A 150 23.89 4.51 -14.37
N VAL A 151 23.13 4.72 -13.30
CA VAL A 151 21.76 5.23 -13.37
C VAL A 151 21.69 6.58 -12.65
N GLU A 152 21.20 7.60 -13.35
CA GLU A 152 20.90 8.92 -12.75
C GLU A 152 19.46 8.94 -12.26
N VAL A 153 19.32 9.16 -10.95
CA VAL A 153 18.04 9.32 -10.26
C VAL A 153 17.92 10.77 -9.82
N ALA A 154 16.78 11.39 -10.10
CA ALA A 154 16.51 12.74 -9.70
C ALA A 154 15.28 12.83 -8.80
N PHE A 155 15.35 13.76 -7.86
CA PHE A 155 14.27 14.07 -6.95
C PHE A 155 14.14 15.59 -6.86
N VAL A 156 12.91 16.07 -6.94
CA VAL A 156 12.58 17.48 -6.75
C VAL A 156 11.77 17.60 -5.47
N ASN A 157 12.17 18.46 -4.55
CA ASN A 157 11.36 18.76 -3.37
C ASN A 157 10.16 19.64 -3.77
N PRO A 158 8.92 19.13 -3.84
CA PRO A 158 7.78 19.91 -4.29
C PRO A 158 7.11 20.70 -3.14
N VAL A 159 7.59 20.55 -1.91
CA VAL A 159 6.96 21.18 -0.74
C VAL A 159 7.64 22.51 -0.40
N SER A 160 6.87 23.44 0.15
CA SER A 160 7.34 24.79 0.53
C SER A 160 8.25 24.82 1.78
N LYS A 161 8.75 23.65 2.22
CA LYS A 161 9.61 23.47 3.39
C LYS A 161 10.91 22.75 3.00
N ILE A 162 11.95 22.97 3.80
CA ILE A 162 13.23 22.26 3.65
C ILE A 162 13.05 20.80 4.11
N LEU A 163 13.48 19.84 3.30
CA LEU A 163 13.57 18.42 3.71
C LEU A 163 14.95 18.16 4.30
N ARG A 164 14.99 17.60 5.51
CA ARG A 164 16.22 17.28 6.25
C ARG A 164 16.35 15.77 6.46
N ASP A 165 17.58 15.32 6.70
CA ASP A 165 17.91 13.91 6.90
C ASP A 165 17.46 13.03 5.73
N CYS A 166 17.65 13.54 4.51
CA CYS A 166 17.20 12.88 3.30
C CYS A 166 18.12 11.70 2.95
N THR A 167 17.53 10.56 2.62
CA THR A 167 18.26 9.34 2.23
C THR A 167 17.62 8.70 1.00
N LEU A 168 18.46 8.18 0.10
CA LEU A 168 18.04 7.28 -0.99
C LEU A 168 18.50 5.85 -0.70
N THR A 169 17.61 4.89 -0.93
CA THR A 169 17.86 3.46 -0.71
C THR A 169 17.55 2.72 -2.00
N PRO A 170 18.56 2.44 -2.86
CA PRO A 170 18.39 1.63 -4.04
C PRO A 170 18.35 0.14 -3.65
N SER A 171 17.46 -0.60 -4.28
CA SER A 171 17.26 -2.04 -4.09
C SER A 171 16.91 -2.68 -5.43
N GLY A 172 17.40 -3.88 -5.70
CA GLY A 172 17.19 -4.51 -6.99
C GLY A 172 17.81 -5.89 -7.02
N MET A 173 16.97 -6.93 -6.92
CA MET A 173 17.45 -8.31 -6.95
C MET A 173 18.12 -8.60 -8.29
N GLY A 174 19.35 -9.12 -8.26
CA GLY A 174 20.13 -9.34 -9.48
C GLY A 174 20.87 -8.11 -10.01
N LEU A 175 20.65 -6.92 -9.42
CA LEU A 175 21.31 -5.67 -9.77
C LEU A 175 22.29 -5.22 -8.67
N LEU A 176 21.89 -5.35 -7.40
CA LEU A 176 22.66 -4.91 -6.23
C LEU A 176 22.87 -6.10 -5.29
N HIS A 177 24.08 -6.23 -4.72
CA HIS A 177 24.39 -7.26 -3.72
C HIS A 177 24.04 -6.83 -2.29
N CYS A 178 24.05 -5.53 -2.03
CA CYS A 178 23.67 -4.94 -0.76
C CYS A 178 22.88 -3.66 -1.04
N GLU A 179 21.92 -3.35 -0.17
CA GLU A 179 21.27 -2.05 -0.16
C GLU A 179 22.24 -1.05 0.46
N GLU A 180 22.64 -0.02 -0.30
CA GLU A 180 23.53 1.03 0.18
C GLU A 180 22.74 2.32 0.33
N ILE A 181 22.61 2.80 1.57
CA ILE A 181 21.86 4.02 1.87
C ILE A 181 22.71 5.24 1.51
N THR A 182 22.28 5.99 0.50
CA THR A 182 22.93 7.25 0.09
C THR A 182 22.33 8.42 0.85
N LYS A 183 23.13 9.10 1.67
CA LYS A 183 22.71 10.36 2.33
C LYS A 183 22.70 11.52 1.33
N LEU A 184 21.64 12.31 1.37
CA LEU A 184 21.46 13.50 0.55
C LEU A 184 21.64 14.77 1.37
N PRO A 185 22.00 15.90 0.73
CA PRO A 185 21.97 17.20 1.39
C PRO A 185 20.54 17.63 1.74
N ASP A 186 20.41 18.61 2.62
CA ASP A 186 19.14 19.29 2.91
C ASP A 186 18.54 19.85 1.61
N LEU A 187 17.30 19.47 1.31
CA LEU A 187 16.63 19.84 0.07
C LEU A 187 15.72 21.04 0.30
N MET A 188 16.14 22.20 -0.22
CA MET A 188 15.33 23.42 -0.22
C MET A 188 14.04 23.25 -1.05
N PRO A 189 13.00 24.07 -0.79
CA PRO A 189 11.79 24.08 -1.61
C PRO A 189 12.10 24.24 -3.10
N ASN A 190 11.47 23.41 -3.93
CA ASN A 190 11.65 23.34 -5.39
C ASN A 190 13.07 23.00 -5.85
N ASN A 191 13.98 22.62 -4.93
CA ASN A 191 15.32 22.23 -5.30
C ASN A 191 15.34 20.81 -5.88
N ARG A 192 16.13 20.63 -6.93
CA ARG A 192 16.34 19.35 -7.58
C ARG A 192 17.70 18.78 -7.19
N VAL A 193 17.72 17.53 -6.76
CA VAL A 193 18.95 16.74 -6.56
C VAL A 193 19.03 15.64 -7.61
N CYS A 194 20.22 15.40 -8.13
CA CYS A 194 20.52 14.31 -9.06
C CYS A 194 21.64 13.46 -8.49
N VAL A 195 21.42 12.15 -8.45
CA VAL A 195 22.31 11.17 -7.82
C VAL A 195 22.67 10.10 -8.84
N LYS A 196 23.96 9.77 -8.91
CA LYS A 196 24.48 8.72 -9.77
C LYS A 196 24.64 7.44 -8.96
N LEU A 197 23.88 6.41 -9.32
CA LEU A 197 24.00 5.07 -8.78
C LEU A 197 24.86 4.23 -9.71
N ILE A 198 25.94 3.65 -9.18
CA ILE A 198 26.77 2.68 -9.90
C ILE A 198 26.28 1.28 -9.55
N ILE A 199 25.98 0.48 -10.56
CA ILE A 199 25.33 -0.82 -10.42
C ILE A 199 26.13 -1.86 -11.20
N VAL A 200 26.34 -3.03 -10.60
CA VAL A 200 26.98 -4.19 -11.26
C VAL A 200 25.98 -5.35 -11.27
N PRO A 201 25.20 -5.53 -12.36
CA PRO A 201 24.23 -6.61 -12.44
C PRO A 201 24.90 -7.98 -12.32
N HIS A 202 24.36 -8.88 -11.51
CA HIS A 202 24.91 -10.21 -11.28
C HIS A 202 23.97 -11.34 -11.72
N LYS A 203 22.76 -11.01 -12.21
CA LYS A 203 21.83 -11.98 -12.82
C LYS A 203 21.28 -11.45 -14.14
N SER A 204 21.20 -12.32 -15.15
CA SER A 204 20.57 -12.03 -16.44
C SER A 204 19.04 -12.00 -16.35
N GLY A 205 18.38 -11.47 -17.39
CA GLY A 205 16.92 -11.36 -17.51
C GLY A 205 16.38 -9.97 -17.22
N GLU A 206 15.06 -9.80 -17.32
CA GLU A 206 14.38 -8.55 -16.94
C GLU A 206 14.49 -8.36 -15.42
N ARG A 207 14.99 -7.19 -15.00
CA ARG A 207 15.22 -6.83 -13.60
C ARG A 207 14.65 -5.44 -13.33
N THR A 208 14.26 -5.21 -12.08
CA THR A 208 13.68 -3.94 -11.63
C THR A 208 14.58 -3.33 -10.56
N LEU A 209 14.86 -2.04 -10.69
CA LEU A 209 15.59 -1.24 -9.72
C LEU A 209 14.60 -0.37 -8.97
N LEU A 210 14.34 -0.69 -7.71
CA LEU A 210 13.50 0.12 -6.82
C LEU A 210 14.39 1.12 -6.06
N VAL A 211 14.03 2.40 -6.07
CA VAL A 211 14.69 3.43 -5.29
C VAL A 211 13.69 4.01 -4.30
N GLY A 212 13.99 3.84 -3.01
CA GLY A 212 13.29 4.50 -1.91
C GLY A 212 13.91 5.86 -1.58
N PHE A 213 13.09 6.82 -1.18
CA PHE A 213 13.50 8.06 -0.53
C PHE A 213 12.80 8.17 0.82
N ASP A 214 13.57 8.54 1.83
CA ASP A 214 13.07 8.91 3.15
C ASP A 214 13.68 10.25 3.59
N CYS A 215 12.96 10.99 4.43
CA CYS A 215 13.47 12.16 5.14
C CYS A 215 12.76 12.29 6.50
N ALA A 216 13.14 13.30 7.30
CA ALA A 216 12.52 13.52 8.61
C ALA A 216 10.99 13.75 8.54
N SER A 217 10.49 14.31 7.43
CA SER A 217 9.07 14.70 7.27
C SER A 217 8.25 13.71 6.44
N TYR A 218 8.88 12.93 5.58
CA TYR A 218 8.21 12.04 4.63
C TYR A 218 8.96 10.72 4.57
N LYS A 219 8.23 9.62 4.62
CA LYS A 219 8.79 8.26 4.55
C LYS A 219 8.10 7.47 3.45
N ASP A 220 8.74 6.41 3.01
CA ASP A 220 8.21 5.42 2.06
C ASP A 220 7.89 5.97 0.67
N ILE A 221 8.65 6.97 0.20
CA ILE A 221 8.55 7.41 -1.19
C ILE A 221 9.33 6.43 -2.05
N LYS A 222 8.71 5.82 -3.06
CA LYS A 222 9.34 4.74 -3.85
C LYS A 222 9.11 4.94 -5.34
N THR A 223 10.10 4.55 -6.16
CA THR A 223 10.02 4.51 -7.62
C THR A 223 10.74 3.27 -8.14
N SER A 224 10.36 2.72 -9.29
CA SER A 224 10.89 1.45 -9.83
C SER A 224 11.07 1.46 -11.34
#